data_AF-A0A925YKQ9-F1
#
_entry.id   AF-A0A925YKQ9-F1
#
_cell.length_a   1.000
_cell.length_b   1.000
_cell.length_c   1.000
_cell.angle_alpha   90.00
_cell.angle_beta   90.00
_cell.angle_gamma   90.00
#
_symmetry.space_group_name_H-M   'P 1'
#
loop_
_entity.id
_entity.type
_entity.pdbx_description
1 polymer ?
#
loop_
_entity_poly.entity_id
_entity_poly.type
_entity_poly.pdbx_seq_one_letter_code
_entity_poly.pdbx_strand_id
1 'polypeptide(L)' 'MSEYWIVDTVARELVVHREPGENGYCNVVSYCEADVVSPLAVSIVVSDLLPTPEEIAFAISPDALPVMGNIAPAGPVL' A
#
# COMPACT_ATOMS: atom_id res chain seq x y z
N MET A 1 -19.34 -6.71 8.58
CA MET A 1 -19.31 -6.15 7.21
C MET A 1 -17.86 -6.18 6.76
N SER A 2 -17.57 -6.82 5.63
CA SER A 2 -16.20 -6.89 5.12
C SER A 2 -15.98 -5.75 4.15
N GLU A 3 -15.03 -4.89 4.46
CA GLU A 3 -14.59 -3.80 3.60
C GLU A 3 -13.14 -4.08 3.17
N TYR A 4 -12.79 -3.66 1.96
CA TYR A 4 -11.44 -3.78 1.43
C TYR A 4 -10.94 -2.40 0.99
N TRP A 5 -9.76 -2.02 1.47
CA TRP A 5 -9.24 -0.66 1.38
C TRP A 5 -7.96 -0.69 0.56
N ILE A 6 -7.89 0.15 -0.47
CA ILE A 6 -6.74 0.31 -1.36
C ILE A 6 -6.24 1.73 -1.21
N VAL A 7 -4.98 1.88 -0.81
CA VAL A 7 -4.30 3.17 -0.81
C VAL A 7 -3.55 3.30 -2.13
N ASP A 8 -4.01 4.22 -2.99
CA ASP A 8 -3.31 4.55 -4.24
C ASP A 8 -2.31 5.67 -3.97
N THR A 9 -1.03 5.30 -3.95
CA THR A 9 0.08 6.22 -3.67
C THR A 9 0.46 7.10 -4.86
N VAL A 10 0.05 6.73 -6.08
CA VAL A 10 0.29 7.50 -7.31
C VAL A 10 -0.77 8.57 -7.48
N ALA A 11 -2.05 8.18 -7.37
CA ALA A 11 -3.19 9.09 -7.44
C ALA A 11 -3.43 9.86 -6.12
N ARG A 12 -2.75 9.47 -5.03
CA ARG A 12 -2.89 10.05 -3.68
C ARG A 12 -4.34 10.01 -3.17
N GLU A 13 -4.96 8.86 -3.31
CA GLU A 13 -6.35 8.63 -2.88
C GLU A 13 -6.52 7.30 -2.14
N LEU A 14 -7.60 7.21 -1.37
CA LEU A 14 -8.04 5.98 -0.73
C LEU A 14 -9.29 5.48 -1.43
N VAL A 15 -9.26 4.24 -1.91
CA VAL A 15 -10.40 3.56 -2.52
C VAL A 15 -10.93 2.51 -1.56
N VAL A 16 -12.21 2.63 -1.19
CA VAL A 16 -12.88 1.71 -0.26
C VAL A 16 -13.93 0.91 -1.00
N HIS A 17 -13.75 -0.40 -1.00
CA HIS A 17 -14.67 -1.40 -1.53
C HIS A 17 -15.54 -1.94 -0.40
N ARG A 18 -16.86 -1.79 -0.54
CA ARG A 18 -17.88 -2.17 0.43
C ARG A 18 -18.94 -3.06 -0.22
N GLU A 19 -19.72 -3.71 0.62
CA GLU A 19 -20.85 -4.57 0.21
C GLU A 19 -20.40 -5.65 -0.78
N PRO A 20 -19.59 -6.63 -0.34
CA PRO A 20 -19.21 -7.76 -1.18
C PRO A 20 -20.45 -8.59 -1.54
N GLY A 21 -20.69 -8.77 -2.83
CA GLY A 21 -21.71 -9.64 -3.39
C GLY A 21 -21.11 -10.71 -4.32
N GLU A 22 -21.97 -11.51 -4.95
CA GLU A 22 -21.55 -12.64 -5.80
C GLU A 22 -20.70 -12.21 -7.01
N ASN A 23 -20.88 -10.97 -7.49
CA ASN A 23 -20.14 -10.39 -8.61
C ASN A 23 -19.04 -9.40 -8.19
N GLY A 24 -18.64 -9.41 -6.91
CA GLY A 24 -17.68 -8.47 -6.34
C GLY A 24 -18.33 -7.39 -5.48
N TYR A 25 -17.60 -6.30 -5.24
CA TYR A 25 -18.06 -5.21 -4.37
C TYR A 25 -19.05 -4.30 -5.08
N CYS A 26 -20.23 -4.12 -4.51
CA CYS A 26 -21.30 -3.31 -5.10
C CYS A 26 -21.13 -1.81 -4.86
N ASN A 27 -20.31 -1.43 -3.87
CA ASN A 27 -20.10 -0.04 -3.49
C ASN A 27 -18.60 0.25 -3.43
N VAL A 28 -18.14 1.14 -4.32
CA VAL A 28 -16.74 1.57 -4.38
C VAL A 28 -16.72 3.08 -4.29
N VAL A 29 -15.99 3.61 -3.30
CA VAL A 29 -15.88 5.06 -3.05
C VAL A 29 -14.41 5.43 -3.00
N SER A 30 -14.04 6.49 -3.72
CA SER A 30 -12.72 7.13 -3.61
C SER A 30 -12.78 8.35 -2.70
N TYR A 31 -11.71 8.55 -1.95
CA TYR A 31 -11.49 9.68 -1.06
C TYR A 31 -10.14 10.32 -1.38
N CYS A 32 -10.12 11.63 -1.59
CA CYS A 32 -8.90 12.37 -1.85
C CYS A 32 -8.11 12.60 -0.54
N GLU A 33 -6.86 13.03 -0.65
CA GLU A 33 -5.96 13.19 0.50
C GLU A 33 -6.49 14.11 1.63
N ALA A 34 -7.34 15.08 1.29
CA ALA A 34 -7.94 16.01 2.25
C ALA A 34 -9.21 15.46 2.93
N ASP A 35 -9.75 14.34 2.45
CA ASP A 35 -10.97 13.77 2.99
C ASP A 35 -10.71 13.07 4.33
N VAL A 36 -11.75 13.07 5.17
CA VAL A 36 -11.75 12.36 6.45
C VAL A 36 -12.61 11.12 6.31
N VAL A 37 -12.01 9.96 6.57
CA VAL A 37 -12.72 8.69 6.63
C VAL A 37 -12.79 8.21 8.07
N SER A 38 -13.87 7.51 8.42
CA SER A 38 -14.05 7.01 9.79
C SER A 38 -14.22 5.49 9.83
N PRO A 39 -13.15 4.70 9.62
CA PRO A 39 -13.22 3.26 9.85
C PRO A 39 -13.59 2.98 11.31
N LEU A 40 -14.62 2.17 11.53
CA LEU A 40 -15.00 1.68 12.87
C LEU A 40 -15.15 2.80 13.93
N ALA A 41 -15.67 3.97 13.51
CA ALA A 41 -15.87 5.16 14.34
C ALA A 41 -14.58 5.87 14.83
N VAL A 42 -13.43 5.59 14.23
CA VAL A 42 -12.19 6.36 14.41
C VAL A 42 -11.96 7.22 13.18
N SER A 43 -11.89 8.55 13.32
CA SER A 43 -11.66 9.45 12.19
C SER A 43 -10.17 9.55 11.86
N ILE A 44 -9.84 9.39 10.58
CA ILE A 44 -8.49 9.44 10.03
C ILE A 44 -8.54 10.31 8.77
N VAL A 45 -7.57 11.22 8.61
CA VAL A 45 -7.41 11.97 7.35
C VAL A 45 -6.68 11.08 6.35
N VAL A 46 -7.13 11.02 5.10
CA VAL A 46 -6.51 10.15 4.08
C VAL A 46 -5.01 10.45 3.90
N SER A 47 -4.59 11.70 4.05
CA SER A 47 -3.17 12.08 4.05
C SER A 47 -2.31 11.35 5.07
N ASP A 48 -2.86 10.94 6.22
CA ASP A 48 -2.12 10.18 7.25
C ASP A 48 -1.87 8.73 6.84
N LEU A 49 -2.60 8.21 5.84
CA LEU A 49 -2.43 6.87 5.28
C LEU A 49 -1.49 6.87 4.08
N LEU A 50 -1.22 8.03 3.51
CA LEU A 50 -0.40 8.16 2.30
C LEU A 50 1.07 8.34 2.69
N PRO A 51 1.98 7.53 2.13
CA PRO A 51 3.41 7.75 2.33
C PRO A 51 3.83 9.10 1.78
N THR A 52 4.85 9.68 2.41
CA THR A 52 5.47 10.89 1.90
C THR A 52 6.20 10.62 0.57
N PRO A 53 6.39 11.64 -0.28
CA PRO A 53 7.09 11.46 -1.57
C PRO A 53 8.51 10.88 -1.41
N GLU A 54 9.18 11.18 -0.30
CA GLU A 54 10.50 10.66 0.05
C GLU A 54 10.48 9.16 0.38
N GLU A 55 9.46 8.67 1.09
CA GLU A 55 9.28 7.25 1.39
C GLU A 55 8.99 6.44 0.11
N ILE A 56 8.19 7.02 -0.79
CA ILE A 56 7.91 6.41 -2.11
C ILE A 56 9.21 6.32 -2.93
N ALA A 57 10.01 7.39 -2.97
CA ALA A 57 11.29 7.40 -3.70
C ALA A 57 12.29 6.36 -3.15
N PHE A 58 12.31 6.14 -1.84
CA PHE A 58 13.14 5.12 -1.20
C PHE A 58 12.70 3.70 -1.60
N ALA A 59 11.39 3.42 -1.58
CA ALA A 59 10.87 2.08 -1.90
C ALA A 59 11.08 1.66 -3.36
N ILE A 60 11.12 2.61 -4.29
CA ILE A 60 11.26 2.36 -5.73
C ILE A 60 12.72 2.52 -6.19
N SER A 61 13.63 2.89 -5.29
CA SER A 61 15.05 3.00 -5.61
C SER A 61 15.61 1.62 -5.98
N PRO A 62 16.21 1.44 -7.18
CA PRO A 62 16.77 0.15 -7.61
C PRO A 62 17.97 -0.31 -6.74
N ASP A 63 18.54 0.59 -5.96
CA ASP A 63 19.66 0.34 -5.04
C ASP A 63 19.20 -0.21 -3.66
N ALA A 64 17.89 -0.24 -3.38
CA ALA A 64 17.35 -0.69 -2.10
C ALA A 64 17.28 -2.22 -1.94
N LEU A 65 17.75 -3.00 -2.93
CA LEU A 65 17.91 -4.43 -2.76
C LEU A 65 19.11 -4.68 -1.82
N PRO A 66 18.99 -5.56 -0.81
CA PRO A 66 20.19 -6.02 -0.12
C PRO A 66 21.11 -6.61 -1.18
N VAL A 67 22.36 -6.14 -1.25
CA VAL A 67 23.43 -6.83 -1.96
C VAL A 67 23.42 -8.25 -1.41
N MET A 68 22.84 -9.18 -2.18
CA MET A 68 22.93 -10.60 -1.93
C MET A 68 24.41 -10.91 -2.05
N GLY A 69 25.08 -10.95 -0.89
CA GLY A 69 26.49 -11.22 -0.77
C GLY A 69 26.83 -12.43 -1.61
N ASN A 70 27.78 -12.23 -2.52
CA ASN A 70 28.30 -13.23 -3.43
C ASN A 70 28.53 -14.53 -2.66
N ILE A 71 27.68 -15.54 -2.86
CA ILE A 71 27.94 -16.88 -2.34
C ILE A 71 29.13 -17.37 -3.16
N ALA A 72 30.32 -17.28 -2.57
CA ALA A 72 31.52 -17.88 -3.12
C ALA A 72 31.22 -19.36 -3.41
N PRO A 73 31.51 -19.89 -4.60
CA PRO A 73 31.36 -21.32 -4.83
C PRO A 73 32.24 -22.04 -3.82
N ALA A 74 31.65 -22.92 -3.02
CA ALA A 74 32.39 -23.83 -2.17
C ALA A 74 33.38 -24.58 -3.05
N GLY A 75 34.68 -24.28 -2.88
CA GLY A 75 35.74 -25.04 -3.52
C GLY A 75 35.61 -26.52 -3.13
N PRO A 76 36.02 -27.45 -4.00
CA PRO A 76 35.88 -28.87 -3.71
C PRO A 76 36.68 -29.20 -2.45
N VAL A 77 36.00 -29.87 -1.51
CA VAL A 77 36.65 -30.56 -0.40
C VAL A 77 37.23 -31.84 -0.97
N LEU A 78 38.56 -31.84 -1.11
CA LEU A 78 39.49 -32.95 -1.41
C LEU A 78 39.30 -33.70 -2.74
#